data_AF-A0A7S4AFD8-F1
#
_entry.id   AF-A0A7S4AFD8-F1
#
_cell.length_a   1.000
_cell.length_b   1.000
_cell.length_c   1.000
_cell.angle_alpha   90.00
_cell.angle_beta   90.00
_cell.angle_gamma   90.00
#
_symmetry.space_group_name_H-M   'P 1'
#
loop_
_entity.id
_entity.type
_entity.pdbx_description
1 polymer ?
#
loop_
_entity_poly.entity_id
_entity_poly.type
_entity_poly.pdbx_seq_one_letter_code
_entity_poly.pdbx_strand_id
1 'polypeptide(L)'
;STTSTATTTTTTTSTSSATHQQKGPVWQRLSECFRGDFDNYAQVLEDRKQNLEPREGGGHEHFHCTLVPLTESTRLAAFYFDGNPDRIFRFRYYELVPAPNDSNDNDTNNDSNDNDNDNEAVEMYLNTLHPDLERLLKSHATDPLCWPDVFENFQPAVRGEPKVTVLQQCEISWSREIDPVQHSYLADNNDNDNDNDNDDSLHAVMIHGPTVVDSTIVPGMRIRIVDQLSLYRDVFYINDRGFDPVTGAFIYGNQREVPYRLERVSTIRKDGGGDGDGGGGGGGGALLQRRVVNPDLEWTIGPDFRTAEEYDRKLRAIGGPSVKTNKRNIYKSDGDGDGDGPAGK
;
A
#
# COMPACT_ATOMS: atom_id res chain seq x y z
N SER A 1 5.65 25.68 42.98
CA SER A 1 4.95 26.01 41.73
C SER A 1 5.96 26.34 40.66
N THR A 2 6.28 25.38 39.82
CA THR A 2 7.24 25.50 38.72
C THR A 2 6.46 25.37 37.42
N THR A 3 6.30 26.49 36.72
CA THR A 3 5.54 26.60 35.49
C THR A 3 6.45 26.24 34.32
N SER A 4 6.23 25.08 33.70
CA SER A 4 6.92 24.69 32.47
C SER A 4 6.16 25.25 31.27
N THR A 5 6.85 26.02 30.43
CA THR A 5 6.32 26.66 29.22
C THR A 5 6.59 25.74 28.03
N ALA A 6 5.55 25.23 27.39
CA ALA A 6 5.66 24.43 26.18
C ALA A 6 5.78 25.35 24.95
N THR A 7 6.82 25.15 24.16
CA THR A 7 7.08 25.87 22.91
C THR A 7 6.38 25.14 21.76
N THR A 8 5.31 25.72 21.24
CA THR A 8 4.59 25.20 20.06
C THR A 8 5.28 25.70 18.78
N THR A 9 6.05 24.85 18.12
CA THR A 9 6.63 25.14 16.79
C THR A 9 5.51 25.09 15.75
N THR A 10 5.15 26.25 15.20
CA THR A 10 4.11 26.39 14.16
C THR A 10 4.78 26.30 12.79
N THR A 11 4.71 25.14 12.15
CA THR A 11 5.20 24.95 10.78
C THR A 11 4.37 25.79 9.82
N THR A 12 4.98 26.83 9.25
CA THR A 12 4.31 27.79 8.36
C THR A 12 4.34 27.23 6.95
N THR A 13 3.18 26.83 6.42
CA THR A 13 3.04 26.35 5.05
C THR A 13 3.14 27.54 4.08
N SER A 14 4.33 27.81 3.55
CA SER A 14 4.53 28.81 2.50
C SER A 14 3.85 28.36 1.21
N THR A 15 2.82 29.10 0.81
CA THR A 15 2.09 28.93 -0.44
C THR A 15 2.94 29.47 -1.58
N SER A 16 3.82 28.64 -2.13
CA SER A 16 4.56 28.93 -3.35
C SER A 16 3.61 28.91 -4.54
N SER A 17 3.70 29.95 -5.38
CA SER A 17 3.00 30.06 -6.65
C SER A 17 3.36 28.86 -7.54
N ALA A 18 2.38 27.99 -7.79
CA ALA A 18 2.53 26.78 -8.59
C ALA A 18 2.85 27.12 -10.05
N THR A 19 4.13 27.17 -10.40
CA THR A 19 4.55 26.92 -11.77
C THR A 19 4.10 25.52 -12.15
N HIS A 20 3.36 25.39 -13.26
CA HIS A 20 3.00 24.11 -13.86
C HIS A 20 4.28 23.36 -14.27
N GLN A 21 4.89 22.67 -13.31
CA GLN A 21 5.95 21.71 -13.59
C GLN A 21 5.29 20.61 -14.41
N GLN A 22 5.76 20.43 -15.65
CA GLN A 22 5.32 19.29 -16.46
C GLN A 22 5.64 18.03 -15.68
N LYS A 23 4.63 17.21 -15.47
CA LYS A 23 4.74 15.91 -14.80
C LYS A 23 5.28 14.92 -15.81
N GLY A 24 6.40 14.29 -15.51
CA GLY A 24 7.04 13.37 -16.43
C GLY A 24 6.34 12.00 -16.48
N PRO A 25 6.88 11.09 -17.30
CA PRO A 25 6.30 9.77 -17.57
C PRO A 25 6.06 8.91 -16.32
N VAL A 26 6.94 8.92 -15.32
CA VAL A 26 6.77 8.11 -14.10
C VAL A 26 5.56 8.58 -13.31
N TRP A 27 5.42 9.90 -13.13
CA TRP A 27 4.25 10.47 -12.46
C TRP A 27 2.95 10.13 -13.19
N GLN A 28 2.91 10.29 -14.51
CA GLN A 28 1.72 10.03 -15.30
C GLN A 28 1.30 8.56 -15.19
N ARG A 29 2.27 7.65 -15.33
CA ARG A 29 2.03 6.22 -15.24
C ARG A 29 1.54 5.80 -13.86
N LEU A 30 2.19 6.31 -12.80
CA LEU A 30 1.79 6.03 -11.42
C LEU A 30 0.39 6.58 -11.13
N SER A 31 0.10 7.80 -11.58
CA SER A 31 -1.23 8.41 -11.45
C SER A 31 -2.32 7.60 -12.16
N GLU A 32 -2.01 7.00 -13.30
CA GLU A 32 -2.95 6.17 -14.04
C GLU A 32 -3.17 4.79 -13.41
N CYS A 33 -2.09 4.11 -13.01
CA CYS A 33 -2.13 2.70 -12.62
C CYS A 33 -2.30 2.48 -11.11
N PHE A 34 -1.87 3.43 -10.27
CA PHE A 34 -1.91 3.33 -8.81
C PHE A 34 -3.25 3.80 -8.24
N ARG A 35 -4.32 3.15 -8.72
CA ARG A 35 -5.73 3.35 -8.34
C ARG A 35 -6.54 2.14 -8.79
N GLY A 36 -7.65 1.86 -8.11
CA GLY A 36 -8.52 0.72 -8.41
C GLY A 36 -8.43 -0.41 -7.40
N ASP A 37 -8.90 -1.59 -7.81
CA ASP A 37 -9.01 -2.78 -6.97
C ASP A 37 -8.03 -3.85 -7.49
N PHE A 38 -7.36 -4.57 -6.58
CA PHE A 38 -6.39 -5.62 -6.88
C PHE A 38 -6.55 -6.81 -5.94
N ASP A 39 -6.36 -8.03 -6.42
CA ASP A 39 -6.60 -9.24 -5.62
C ASP A 39 -5.64 -10.40 -6.00
N ASN A 40 -5.16 -11.17 -5.02
CA ASN A 40 -4.23 -12.28 -5.26
C ASN A 40 -4.88 -13.68 -5.31
N TYR A 41 -6.20 -13.79 -5.52
CA TYR A 41 -6.91 -15.08 -5.49
C TYR A 41 -6.29 -16.15 -6.40
N ALA A 42 -5.85 -15.78 -7.61
CA ALA A 42 -5.23 -16.72 -8.54
C ALA A 42 -3.94 -17.33 -7.98
N GLN A 43 -3.09 -16.50 -7.33
CA GLN A 43 -1.87 -16.95 -6.66
C GLN A 43 -2.21 -17.92 -5.53
N VAL A 44 -3.17 -17.59 -4.68
CA VAL A 44 -3.57 -18.44 -3.56
C VAL A 44 -4.17 -19.76 -4.03
N LEU A 45 -4.98 -19.73 -5.09
CA LEU A 45 -5.53 -20.95 -5.68
C LEU A 45 -4.42 -21.90 -6.16
N GLU A 46 -3.36 -21.35 -6.76
CA GLU A 46 -2.21 -22.13 -7.20
C GLU A 46 -1.40 -22.69 -6.02
N ASP A 47 -1.15 -21.88 -4.98
CA ASP A 47 -0.51 -22.34 -3.76
C ASP A 47 -1.25 -23.55 -3.15
N ARG A 48 -2.59 -23.49 -3.11
CA ARG A 48 -3.40 -24.58 -2.54
C ARG A 48 -3.35 -25.84 -3.39
N LYS A 49 -3.26 -25.75 -4.72
CA LYS A 49 -3.03 -26.94 -5.57
C LYS A 49 -1.68 -27.60 -5.28
N GLN A 50 -0.71 -26.82 -4.83
CA GLN A 50 0.63 -27.29 -4.44
C GLN A 50 0.72 -27.69 -2.96
N ASN A 51 -0.41 -27.69 -2.23
CA ASN A 51 -0.48 -27.95 -0.78
C ASN A 51 0.34 -26.95 0.06
N LEU A 52 0.54 -25.73 -0.43
CA LEU A 52 1.15 -24.65 0.33
C LEU A 52 0.06 -23.95 1.15
N GLU A 53 0.11 -24.12 2.46
CA GLU A 53 -0.74 -23.39 3.41
C GLU A 53 -0.14 -22.01 3.73
N PRO A 54 -0.92 -21.02 4.21
CA PRO A 54 -0.38 -19.71 4.60
C PRO A 54 0.75 -19.79 5.63
N ARG A 55 1.57 -18.73 5.69
CA ARG A 55 2.60 -18.52 6.73
C ARG A 55 3.69 -19.60 6.69
N GLU A 56 3.80 -20.38 7.77
CA GLU A 56 4.76 -21.48 7.94
C GLU A 56 4.62 -22.54 6.83
N GLY A 57 3.44 -22.65 6.20
CA GLY A 57 3.24 -23.52 5.04
C GLY A 57 3.81 -22.97 3.72
N GLY A 58 4.33 -21.74 3.72
CA GLY A 58 5.00 -21.12 2.58
C GLY A 58 4.08 -20.61 1.47
N GLY A 59 2.76 -20.76 1.61
CA GLY A 59 1.76 -20.17 0.72
C GLY A 59 1.29 -18.81 1.19
N HIS A 60 0.47 -18.16 0.37
CA HIS A 60 -0.04 -16.82 0.60
C HIS A 60 -1.42 -16.83 1.27
N GLU A 61 -1.69 -15.82 2.11
CA GLU A 61 -3.05 -15.43 2.48
C GLU A 61 -3.78 -14.81 1.28
N HIS A 62 -5.10 -14.99 1.21
CA HIS A 62 -5.93 -14.28 0.23
C HIS A 62 -6.28 -12.90 0.77
N PHE A 63 -5.86 -11.86 0.06
CA PHE A 63 -6.25 -10.49 0.35
C PHE A 63 -6.45 -9.65 -0.91
N HIS A 64 -7.17 -8.56 -0.67
CA HIS A 64 -7.54 -7.56 -1.65
C HIS A 64 -6.96 -6.20 -1.25
N CYS A 65 -6.61 -5.39 -2.24
CA CYS A 65 -6.14 -4.02 -2.08
C CYS A 65 -7.02 -3.07 -2.89
N THR A 66 -7.61 -2.06 -2.24
CA THR A 66 -8.35 -0.99 -2.90
C THR A 66 -7.60 0.33 -2.74
N LEU A 67 -7.27 0.98 -3.86
CA LEU A 67 -6.58 2.27 -3.95
C LEU A 67 -7.53 3.35 -4.50
N VAL A 68 -8.03 4.23 -3.63
CA VAL A 68 -8.98 5.30 -3.97
C VAL A 68 -8.26 6.63 -4.12
N PRO A 69 -8.34 7.31 -5.28
CA PRO A 69 -7.76 8.62 -5.47
C PRO A 69 -8.57 9.72 -4.76
N LEU A 70 -7.90 10.49 -3.90
CA LEU A 70 -8.45 11.68 -3.27
C LEU A 70 -8.15 12.92 -4.13
N THR A 71 -6.87 13.17 -4.37
CA THR A 71 -6.37 14.18 -5.31
C THR A 71 -5.58 13.50 -6.44
N GLU A 72 -4.88 14.27 -7.26
CA GLU A 72 -3.94 13.68 -8.21
C GLU A 72 -2.75 13.02 -7.50
N SER A 73 -2.26 13.62 -6.40
CA SER A 73 -1.10 13.17 -5.65
C SER A 73 -1.40 12.26 -4.47
N THR A 74 -2.65 12.07 -4.06
CA THR A 74 -2.94 11.34 -2.81
C THR A 74 -3.93 10.18 -2.99
N ARG A 75 -3.71 9.10 -2.24
CA ARG A 75 -4.52 7.87 -2.28
C ARG A 75 -4.90 7.40 -0.88
N LEU A 76 -6.13 6.93 -0.70
CA LEU A 76 -6.47 6.03 0.40
C LEU A 76 -6.29 4.59 -0.05
N ALA A 77 -5.63 3.78 0.76
CA ALA A 77 -5.40 2.37 0.51
C ALA A 77 -6.00 1.53 1.63
N ALA A 78 -6.81 0.54 1.27
CA ALA A 78 -7.33 -0.46 2.20
C ALA A 78 -6.88 -1.86 1.78
N PHE A 79 -6.47 -2.67 2.76
CA PHE A 79 -6.13 -4.07 2.58
C PHE A 79 -7.05 -4.93 3.44
N TYR A 80 -7.72 -5.89 2.83
CA TYR A 80 -8.68 -6.75 3.52
C TYR A 80 -8.61 -8.20 3.08
N PHE A 81 -8.89 -9.09 4.01
CA PHE A 81 -8.79 -10.53 3.76
C PHE A 81 -9.97 -11.06 2.96
N ASP A 82 -9.68 -12.11 2.19
CA ASP A 82 -10.65 -13.02 1.59
C ASP A 82 -11.64 -12.34 0.64
N GLY A 83 -11.28 -11.20 0.04
CA GLY A 83 -12.23 -10.41 -0.77
C GLY A 83 -13.43 -9.90 0.05
N ASN A 84 -13.29 -9.72 1.37
CA ASN A 84 -14.35 -9.17 2.22
C ASN A 84 -13.97 -7.78 2.78
N PRO A 85 -14.60 -6.69 2.29
CA PRO A 85 -14.28 -5.34 2.74
C PRO A 85 -14.53 -5.09 4.23
N ASP A 86 -15.36 -5.89 4.91
CA ASP A 86 -15.55 -5.78 6.36
C ASP A 86 -14.34 -6.27 7.18
N ARG A 87 -13.36 -6.89 6.51
CA ARG A 87 -12.17 -7.50 7.13
C ARG A 87 -10.88 -6.76 6.81
N ILE A 88 -10.95 -5.43 6.81
CA ILE A 88 -9.79 -4.56 6.65
C ILE A 88 -8.82 -4.74 7.82
N PHE A 89 -7.60 -5.14 7.50
CA PHE A 89 -6.51 -5.28 8.46
C PHE A 89 -5.48 -4.15 8.36
N ARG A 90 -5.48 -3.38 7.26
CA ARG A 90 -4.59 -2.23 7.09
C ARG A 90 -5.28 -1.12 6.29
N PHE A 91 -5.21 0.09 6.82
CA PHE A 91 -5.45 1.33 6.07
C PHE A 91 -4.15 2.13 5.97
N ARG A 92 -3.94 2.79 4.84
CA ARG A 92 -2.86 3.77 4.64
C ARG A 92 -3.36 4.96 3.84
N TYR A 93 -2.75 6.10 4.09
CA TYR A 93 -2.83 7.25 3.21
C TYR A 93 -1.46 7.44 2.53
N TYR A 94 -1.46 7.45 1.20
CA TYR A 94 -0.25 7.64 0.41
C TYR A 94 -0.26 9.03 -0.20
N GLU A 95 0.88 9.70 -0.13
CA GLU A 95 1.13 11.00 -0.76
C GLU A 95 2.30 10.87 -1.73
N LEU A 96 2.06 11.21 -3.00
CA LEU A 96 3.00 11.17 -4.10
C LEU A 96 3.60 12.56 -4.31
N VAL A 97 4.92 12.64 -4.35
CA VAL A 97 5.67 13.89 -4.53
C VAL A 97 6.72 13.65 -5.63
N PRO A 98 6.86 14.54 -6.63
CA PRO A 98 7.97 14.45 -7.57
C PRO A 98 9.30 14.47 -6.80
N ALA A 99 10.22 13.57 -7.11
CA ALA A 99 11.53 13.59 -6.47
C ALA A 99 12.24 14.92 -6.80
N PRO A 100 13.02 15.48 -5.87
CA PRO A 100 13.81 16.67 -6.17
C PRO A 100 14.79 16.36 -7.30
N ASN A 101 14.76 17.16 -8.38
CA ASN A 101 15.78 17.05 -9.43
C ASN A 101 17.14 17.40 -8.80
N ASP A 102 18.04 16.43 -8.71
CA ASP A 102 19.42 16.61 -8.25
C ASP A 102 20.29 17.38 -9.26
N SER A 103 19.67 18.25 -10.09
CA SER A 103 20.30 19.01 -11.18
C SER A 103 21.26 20.12 -10.70
N ASN A 104 21.87 19.96 -9.52
CA ASN A 104 23.02 20.75 -9.09
C ASN A 104 24.32 20.35 -9.80
N ASP A 105 24.27 19.41 -10.76
CA ASP A 105 25.35 19.23 -11.72
C ASP A 105 25.45 20.48 -12.61
N ASN A 106 26.27 21.40 -12.14
CA ASN A 106 26.66 22.65 -12.80
C ASN A 106 27.58 22.38 -14.01
N ASP A 107 27.45 21.20 -14.62
CA ASP A 107 28.29 20.73 -15.71
C ASP A 107 27.75 21.32 -17.01
N THR A 108 28.19 22.55 -17.28
CA THR A 108 27.92 23.37 -18.47
C THR A 108 28.32 22.74 -19.82
N ASN A 109 28.54 21.43 -19.90
CA ASN A 109 28.84 20.75 -21.15
C ASN A 109 27.55 20.44 -21.90
N ASN A 110 27.20 21.45 -22.70
CA ASN A 110 26.09 21.57 -23.64
C ASN A 110 26.13 20.55 -24.81
N ASP A 111 26.31 19.26 -24.52
CA ASP A 111 26.08 18.18 -25.49
C ASP A 111 24.68 17.60 -25.25
N SER A 112 23.71 18.26 -25.87
CA SER A 112 22.28 17.95 -25.91
C SER A 112 22.01 16.56 -26.51
N ASN A 113 22.08 15.52 -25.69
CA ASN A 113 21.56 14.21 -26.04
C ASN A 113 20.31 13.94 -25.18
N ASP A 114 19.16 13.93 -25.85
CA ASP A 114 17.75 13.98 -25.39
C ASP A 114 17.26 12.83 -24.47
N ASN A 115 18.13 12.15 -23.72
CA ASN A 115 17.75 10.95 -22.95
C ASN A 115 17.67 11.13 -21.42
N ASP A 116 17.74 12.36 -20.88
CA ASP A 116 17.71 12.61 -19.43
C ASP A 116 16.35 12.34 -18.74
N ASN A 117 15.34 11.83 -19.46
CA ASN A 117 14.05 11.49 -18.87
C ASN A 117 14.04 10.16 -18.08
N ASP A 118 15.10 9.35 -18.18
CA ASP A 118 15.12 8.01 -17.56
C ASP A 118 15.30 8.05 -16.03
N ASN A 119 15.85 9.15 -15.48
CA ASN A 119 16.08 9.32 -14.05
C ASN A 119 14.91 9.96 -13.29
N GLU A 120 13.73 10.09 -13.90
CA GLU A 120 12.58 10.61 -13.18
C GLU A 120 12.15 9.63 -12.08
N ALA A 121 12.02 10.13 -10.85
CA ALA A 121 11.50 9.39 -9.72
C ALA A 121 10.33 10.12 -9.05
N VAL A 122 9.45 9.34 -8.41
CA VAL A 122 8.33 9.86 -7.62
C VAL A 122 8.43 9.26 -6.22
N GLU A 123 8.62 10.12 -5.22
CA GLU A 123 8.59 9.71 -3.83
C GLU A 123 7.14 9.47 -3.38
N MET A 124 6.95 8.45 -2.55
CA MET A 124 5.67 8.18 -1.89
C MET A 124 5.86 8.15 -0.37
N TYR A 125 5.19 9.08 0.29
CA TYR A 125 5.13 9.18 1.74
C TYR A 125 3.97 8.33 2.27
N LEU A 126 4.28 7.45 3.21
CA LEU A 126 3.31 6.56 3.84
C LEU A 126 2.80 7.20 5.13
N ASN A 127 1.49 7.25 5.29
CA ASN A 127 0.86 7.82 6.47
C ASN A 127 -0.10 6.83 7.13
N THR A 128 -0.15 6.87 8.46
CA THR A 128 -1.25 6.27 9.24
C THR A 128 -2.42 7.25 9.32
N LEU A 129 -3.62 6.72 9.43
CA LEU A 129 -4.82 7.52 9.62
C LEU A 129 -5.04 7.83 11.10
N HIS A 130 -5.70 8.95 11.39
CA HIS A 130 -6.27 9.19 12.70
C HIS A 130 -7.22 8.03 13.08
N PRO A 131 -7.16 7.47 14.32
CA PRO A 131 -7.94 6.28 14.67
C PRO A 131 -9.45 6.40 14.45
N ASP A 132 -10.03 7.56 14.73
CA ASP A 132 -11.47 7.80 14.50
C ASP A 132 -11.81 7.94 13.01
N LEU A 133 -10.89 8.47 12.19
CA LEU A 133 -11.05 8.51 10.74
C LEU A 133 -11.00 7.10 10.15
N GLU A 134 -10.03 6.27 10.59
CA GLU A 134 -9.95 4.88 10.17
C GLU A 134 -11.23 4.11 10.53
N ARG A 135 -11.76 4.32 11.74
CA ARG A 135 -13.03 3.71 12.17
C ARG A 135 -14.19 4.15 11.29
N LEU A 136 -14.26 5.43 10.95
CA LEU A 136 -15.31 5.98 10.09
C LEU A 136 -15.22 5.42 8.66
N LEU A 137 -14.02 5.33 8.08
CA LEU A 137 -13.81 4.71 6.77
C LEU A 137 -14.16 3.22 6.77
N LYS A 138 -13.82 2.48 7.83
CA LYS A 138 -14.24 1.07 8.00
C LYS A 138 -15.76 0.90 8.01
N SER A 139 -16.51 1.87 8.56
CA SER A 139 -17.98 1.81 8.51
C SER A 139 -18.57 2.02 7.11
N HIS A 140 -17.75 2.46 6.15
CA HIS A 140 -18.08 2.63 4.74
C HIS A 140 -17.24 1.68 3.85
N ALA A 141 -16.77 0.56 4.39
CA ALA A 141 -15.83 -0.29 3.68
C ALA A 141 -16.39 -0.89 2.39
N THR A 142 -17.70 -1.12 2.32
CA THR A 142 -18.38 -1.68 1.13
C THR A 142 -18.53 -0.67 -0.01
N ASP A 143 -18.43 0.63 0.26
CA ASP A 143 -18.53 1.69 -0.74
C ASP A 143 -17.31 2.63 -0.70
N PRO A 144 -16.18 2.23 -1.31
CA PRO A 144 -14.98 3.06 -1.35
C PRO A 144 -15.10 4.34 -2.18
N LEU A 145 -16.15 4.49 -3.00
CA LEU A 145 -16.33 5.69 -3.81
C LEU A 145 -16.75 6.89 -2.96
N CYS A 146 -17.34 6.67 -1.78
CA CYS A 146 -17.67 7.74 -0.84
C CYS A 146 -16.50 8.15 0.09
N TRP A 147 -15.38 7.40 0.09
CA TRP A 147 -14.26 7.67 0.99
C TRP A 147 -13.65 9.07 0.86
N PRO A 148 -13.55 9.70 -0.34
CA PRO A 148 -13.09 11.08 -0.43
C PRO A 148 -13.95 12.05 0.36
N ASP A 149 -15.27 11.91 0.29
CA ASP A 149 -16.19 12.78 1.04
C ASP A 149 -16.07 12.51 2.54
N VAL A 150 -15.95 11.25 2.95
CA VAL A 150 -15.71 10.87 4.35
C VAL A 150 -14.42 11.49 4.86
N PHE A 151 -13.33 11.38 4.08
CA PHE A 151 -12.02 11.92 4.44
C PHE A 151 -12.05 13.45 4.53
N GLU A 152 -12.65 14.13 3.56
CA GLU A 152 -12.69 15.59 3.50
C GLU A 152 -13.52 16.17 4.65
N ASN A 153 -14.70 15.59 4.91
CA ASN A 153 -15.61 16.06 5.95
C ASN A 153 -15.22 15.65 7.38
N PHE A 154 -14.28 14.72 7.54
CA PHE A 154 -13.82 14.31 8.85
C PHE A 154 -13.17 15.48 9.60
N GLN A 155 -13.55 15.65 10.86
CA GLN A 155 -12.98 16.62 11.80
C GLN A 155 -12.62 15.86 13.09
N PRO A 156 -11.35 15.84 13.51
CA PRO A 156 -10.95 15.25 14.78
C PRO A 156 -11.69 15.90 15.95
N ALA A 157 -11.95 15.12 17.00
CA ALA A 157 -12.61 15.62 18.21
C ALA A 157 -11.77 16.70 18.92
N VAL A 158 -10.45 16.57 18.87
CA VAL A 158 -9.51 17.56 19.40
C VAL A 158 -9.08 18.49 18.27
N ARG A 159 -9.32 19.78 18.45
CA ARG A 159 -8.95 20.79 17.45
C ARG A 159 -7.45 20.80 17.22
N GLY A 160 -7.04 20.65 15.96
CA GLY A 160 -5.65 20.72 15.54
C GLY A 160 -4.92 19.38 15.46
N GLU A 161 -5.56 18.27 15.85
CA GLU A 161 -5.01 16.95 15.52
C GLU A 161 -5.02 16.73 14.00
N PRO A 162 -3.98 16.10 13.43
CA PRO A 162 -3.93 15.85 12.00
C PRO A 162 -4.83 14.66 11.63
N LYS A 163 -5.38 14.67 10.40
CA LYS A 163 -6.13 13.52 9.85
C LYS A 163 -5.23 12.31 9.60
N VAL A 164 -3.96 12.57 9.31
CA VAL A 164 -2.95 11.58 8.93
C VAL A 164 -1.61 11.91 9.58
N THR A 165 -0.81 10.91 9.89
CA THR A 165 0.53 11.05 10.48
C THR A 165 1.54 10.30 9.63
N VAL A 166 2.60 10.98 9.20
CA VAL A 166 3.68 10.40 8.39
C VAL A 166 4.40 9.31 9.19
N LEU A 167 4.60 8.15 8.56
CA LEU A 167 5.51 7.10 9.01
C LEU A 167 6.93 7.49 8.62
N GLN A 168 7.66 8.05 9.58
CA GLN A 168 9.03 8.51 9.37
C GLN A 168 9.93 7.37 8.87
N GLN A 169 10.76 7.66 7.86
CA GLN A 169 11.74 6.73 7.29
C GLN A 169 11.11 5.52 6.57
N CYS A 170 9.81 5.58 6.27
CA CYS A 170 9.10 4.56 5.48
C CYS A 170 8.83 5.03 4.04
N GLU A 171 9.38 6.16 3.63
CA GLU A 171 9.25 6.71 2.28
C GLU A 171 9.84 5.73 1.26
N ILE A 172 9.15 5.60 0.13
CA ILE A 172 9.61 4.79 -1.00
C ILE A 172 9.77 5.67 -2.25
N SER A 173 10.71 5.32 -3.12
CA SER A 173 10.93 5.98 -4.40
C SER A 173 10.47 5.09 -5.55
N TRP A 174 9.55 5.58 -6.37
CA TRP A 174 9.11 4.94 -7.60
C TRP A 174 9.96 5.40 -8.78
N SER A 175 10.46 4.45 -9.58
CA SER A 175 11.15 4.73 -10.85
C SER A 175 10.86 3.62 -11.87
N ARG A 176 11.37 3.77 -13.10
CA ARG A 176 11.38 2.70 -14.12
C ARG A 176 12.49 1.68 -13.87
N GLU A 177 13.50 2.05 -13.10
CA GLU A 177 14.66 1.19 -12.85
C GLU A 177 14.34 0.07 -11.86
N ILE A 178 14.67 -1.15 -12.26
CA ILE A 178 14.66 -2.28 -11.35
C ILE A 178 15.93 -2.23 -10.52
N ASP A 179 15.82 -1.98 -9.21
CA ASP A 179 16.94 -2.23 -8.29
C ASP A 179 17.22 -3.75 -8.26
N PRO A 180 18.36 -4.23 -8.77
CA PRO A 180 18.62 -5.66 -8.91
C PRO A 180 18.90 -6.35 -7.57
N VAL A 181 19.25 -5.61 -6.52
CA VAL A 181 19.46 -6.14 -5.17
C VAL A 181 18.13 -6.28 -4.46
N GLN A 182 17.25 -5.29 -4.64
CA GLN A 182 15.98 -5.23 -3.95
C GLN A 182 14.87 -6.00 -4.67
N HIS A 183 14.89 -6.07 -6.00
CA HIS A 183 13.89 -6.80 -6.80
C HIS A 183 14.40 -8.16 -7.27
N SER A 184 15.10 -8.90 -6.40
CA SER A 184 15.63 -10.23 -6.72
C SER A 184 14.55 -11.21 -7.23
N TYR A 185 13.30 -11.03 -6.80
CA TYR A 185 12.15 -11.82 -7.25
C TYR A 185 11.78 -11.64 -8.73
N LEU A 186 12.32 -10.63 -9.42
CA LEU A 186 12.15 -10.44 -10.86
C LEU A 186 13.25 -11.14 -11.67
N ALA A 187 14.40 -11.46 -11.06
CA ALA A 187 15.56 -12.01 -11.77
C ALA A 187 15.30 -13.40 -12.37
N ASP A 188 14.43 -14.20 -11.75
CA ASP A 188 14.12 -15.56 -12.19
C ASP A 188 13.12 -15.62 -13.37
N ASN A 189 12.49 -14.49 -13.73
CA ASN A 189 11.52 -14.42 -14.84
C ASN A 189 12.14 -13.93 -16.16
N ASN A 190 13.47 -13.77 -16.24
CA ASN A 190 14.16 -13.20 -17.40
C ASN A 190 14.23 -14.10 -18.64
N ASP A 191 13.63 -15.30 -18.60
CA ASP A 191 13.70 -16.27 -19.69
C ASP A 191 12.41 -16.27 -20.53
N ASN A 192 12.29 -15.29 -21.45
CA ASN A 192 11.72 -15.40 -22.83
C ASN A 192 10.74 -14.32 -23.32
N ASP A 193 10.30 -13.37 -22.50
CA ASP A 193 9.36 -12.36 -23.00
C ASP A 193 10.13 -11.23 -23.71
N ASN A 194 10.38 -11.47 -25.00
CA ASN A 194 10.92 -10.56 -25.99
C ASN A 194 9.92 -9.41 -26.33
N ASP A 195 9.02 -9.10 -25.41
CA ASP A 195 7.93 -8.16 -25.61
C ASP A 195 8.37 -6.79 -25.10
N ASN A 196 8.22 -5.80 -25.99
CA ASN A 196 8.46 -4.36 -25.78
C ASN A 196 7.61 -3.73 -24.64
N ASP A 197 6.99 -4.52 -23.77
CA ASP A 197 6.13 -4.07 -22.67
C ASP A 197 6.92 -3.75 -21.38
N ASN A 198 8.24 -3.92 -21.37
CA ASN A 198 9.11 -3.45 -20.28
C ASN A 198 9.03 -1.94 -20.06
N ASP A 199 8.51 -1.17 -21.01
CA ASP A 199 8.40 0.28 -20.92
C ASP A 199 7.25 0.77 -20.02
N ASP A 200 6.51 -0.15 -19.38
CA ASP A 200 5.24 0.15 -18.73
C ASP A 200 5.18 -0.25 -17.24
N SER A 201 6.29 -0.75 -16.68
CA SER A 201 6.42 -1.10 -15.26
C SER A 201 7.03 0.04 -14.44
N LEU A 202 6.61 0.15 -13.18
CA LEU A 202 7.21 1.02 -12.18
C LEU A 202 7.62 0.18 -10.98
N HIS A 203 8.78 0.47 -10.41
CA HIS A 203 9.36 -0.26 -9.30
C HIS A 203 9.61 0.69 -8.15
N ALA A 204 9.45 0.22 -6.92
CA ALA A 204 9.67 1.05 -5.74
C ALA A 204 10.44 0.35 -4.64
N VAL A 205 11.35 1.12 -4.04
CA VAL A 205 12.20 0.70 -2.92
C VAL A 205 12.17 1.74 -1.81
N MET A 206 12.45 1.32 -0.57
CA MET A 206 12.59 2.23 0.56
C MET A 206 13.78 3.18 0.39
N ILE A 207 13.55 4.48 0.47
CA ILE A 207 14.59 5.52 0.28
C ILE A 207 15.70 5.40 1.32
N HIS A 208 15.33 5.08 2.55
CA HIS A 208 16.25 4.96 3.68
C HIS A 208 16.72 3.52 3.92
N GLY A 209 16.39 2.59 3.01
CA GLY A 209 16.57 1.17 3.22
C GLY A 209 15.68 0.61 4.34
N PRO A 210 16.04 -0.55 4.94
CA PRO A 210 15.26 -1.15 6.02
C PRO A 210 15.16 -0.25 7.25
N THR A 211 13.94 0.02 7.70
CA THR A 211 13.66 0.93 8.84
C THR A 211 13.01 0.19 10.00
N VAL A 212 13.33 0.58 11.23
CA VAL A 212 12.66 0.07 12.44
C VAL A 212 11.55 1.01 12.86
N VAL A 213 10.31 0.51 12.91
CA VAL A 213 9.14 1.26 13.36
C VAL A 213 8.47 0.62 14.57
N ASP A 214 7.68 1.41 15.29
CA ASP A 214 6.76 0.87 16.28
C ASP A 214 5.57 0.19 15.59
N SER A 215 5.26 -1.01 16.04
CA SER A 215 4.12 -1.78 15.57
C SER A 215 2.80 -1.07 15.89
N THR A 216 1.97 -0.86 14.87
CA THR A 216 0.61 -0.33 15.05
C THR A 216 -0.38 -1.36 15.58
N ILE A 217 0.00 -2.64 15.64
CA ILE A 217 -0.89 -3.75 16.03
C ILE A 217 -0.63 -4.16 17.49
N VAL A 218 0.64 -4.40 17.81
CA VAL A 218 1.12 -4.78 19.14
C VAL A 218 1.89 -3.61 19.76
N PRO A 219 1.33 -2.91 20.77
CA PRO A 219 2.02 -1.81 21.44
C PRO A 219 3.35 -2.25 22.05
N GLY A 220 4.39 -1.44 21.87
CA GLY A 220 5.74 -1.70 22.38
C GLY A 220 6.58 -2.69 21.58
N MET A 221 5.99 -3.38 20.59
CA MET A 221 6.75 -4.18 19.64
C MET A 221 7.38 -3.26 18.59
N ARG A 222 8.66 -3.47 18.29
CA ARG A 222 9.35 -2.81 17.18
C ARG A 222 9.53 -3.80 16.04
N ILE A 223 9.40 -3.31 14.81
CA ILE A 223 9.51 -4.15 13.62
C ILE A 223 10.47 -3.47 12.64
N ARG A 224 11.49 -4.19 12.19
CA ARG A 224 12.30 -3.80 11.03
C ARG A 224 11.53 -4.16 9.77
N ILE A 225 11.15 -3.16 9.00
CA ILE A 225 10.37 -3.29 7.76
C ILE A 225 11.31 -3.26 6.56
N VAL A 226 10.99 -4.06 5.56
CA VAL A 226 11.58 -4.05 4.22
C VAL A 226 10.42 -4.12 3.22
N ASP A 227 10.18 -3.03 2.50
CA ASP A 227 9.09 -2.91 1.54
C ASP A 227 9.66 -2.72 0.14
N GLN A 228 9.15 -3.52 -0.81
CA GLN A 228 9.50 -3.42 -2.23
C GLN A 228 8.25 -3.66 -3.04
N LEU A 229 8.01 -2.81 -4.03
CA LEU A 229 6.78 -2.82 -4.83
C LEU A 229 7.13 -2.87 -6.32
N SER A 230 6.28 -3.51 -7.11
CA SER A 230 6.32 -3.37 -8.57
C SER A 230 4.91 -3.25 -9.11
N LEU A 231 4.66 -2.22 -9.90
CA LEU A 231 3.36 -1.88 -10.46
C LEU A 231 3.42 -1.99 -11.99
N TYR A 232 2.55 -2.83 -12.53
CA TYR A 232 2.30 -2.98 -13.95
C TYR A 232 0.88 -2.48 -14.26
N ARG A 233 0.52 -2.49 -15.55
CA ARG A 233 -0.83 -2.14 -15.97
C ARG A 233 -1.88 -2.97 -15.24
N ASP A 234 -1.73 -4.29 -15.22
CA ASP A 234 -2.76 -5.22 -14.75
C ASP A 234 -2.36 -6.02 -13.51
N VAL A 235 -1.15 -5.79 -12.98
CA VAL A 235 -0.60 -6.54 -11.84
C VAL A 235 0.10 -5.60 -10.87
N PHE A 236 -0.05 -5.86 -9.58
CA PHE A 236 0.65 -5.16 -8.50
C PHE A 236 1.34 -6.19 -7.60
N TYR A 237 2.67 -6.13 -7.55
CA TYR A 237 3.50 -6.95 -6.69
C TYR A 237 3.82 -6.21 -5.40
N ILE A 238 3.65 -6.91 -4.27
CA ILE A 238 3.93 -6.40 -2.93
C ILE A 238 4.85 -7.39 -2.22
N ASN A 239 6.05 -6.93 -1.84
CA ASN A 239 7.05 -7.73 -1.13
C ASN A 239 7.34 -7.17 0.28
N ASP A 240 6.28 -6.93 1.04
CA ASP A 240 6.35 -6.37 2.40
C ASP A 240 6.83 -7.43 3.39
N ARG A 241 7.88 -7.13 4.15
CA ARG A 241 8.45 -8.05 5.16
C ARG A 241 8.75 -7.32 6.46
N GLY A 242 8.39 -7.95 7.58
CA GLY A 242 8.67 -7.47 8.92
C GLY A 242 9.52 -8.46 9.70
N PHE A 243 10.58 -7.97 10.33
CA PHE A 243 11.48 -8.75 11.17
C PHE A 243 11.60 -8.12 12.56
N ASP A 244 11.83 -8.95 13.56
CA ASP A 244 12.25 -8.49 14.88
C ASP A 244 13.64 -7.82 14.73
N PRO A 245 13.81 -6.56 15.16
CA PRO A 245 15.04 -5.82 14.93
C PRO A 245 16.23 -6.32 15.77
N VAL A 246 15.98 -7.13 16.80
CA VAL A 246 17.02 -7.64 17.71
C VAL A 246 17.47 -9.04 17.29
N THR A 247 16.52 -9.94 17.08
CA THR A 247 16.76 -11.36 16.78
C THR A 247 16.84 -11.64 15.29
N GLY A 248 16.30 -10.75 14.45
CA GLY A 248 16.10 -10.99 13.02
C GLY A 248 14.99 -11.98 12.71
N ALA A 249 14.23 -12.43 13.72
CA ALA A 249 13.13 -13.37 13.52
C ALA A 249 12.04 -12.76 12.63
N PHE A 250 11.51 -13.56 11.71
CA PHE A 250 10.41 -13.15 10.86
C PHE A 250 9.13 -12.91 11.68
N ILE A 251 8.45 -11.78 11.46
CA ILE A 251 7.20 -11.40 12.12
C ILE A 251 6.02 -11.52 11.17
N TYR A 252 6.11 -10.90 9.98
CA TYR A 252 5.03 -10.88 9.01
C TYR A 252 5.54 -10.67 7.58
N GLY A 253 4.68 -10.94 6.60
CA GLY A 253 4.96 -10.76 5.18
C GLY A 253 5.05 -12.08 4.43
N ASN A 254 5.77 -12.08 3.32
CA ASN A 254 6.06 -13.28 2.56
C ASN A 254 7.35 -13.98 3.09
N GLN A 255 7.25 -15.27 3.40
CA GLN A 255 8.36 -16.03 4.01
C GLN A 255 9.39 -16.57 2.99
N ARG A 256 8.97 -16.81 1.74
CA ARG A 256 9.79 -17.49 0.72
C ARG A 256 10.41 -16.55 -0.31
N GLU A 257 10.43 -15.25 -0.01
CA GLU A 257 10.83 -14.19 -0.96
C GLU A 257 9.98 -14.13 -2.24
N VAL A 258 8.87 -14.88 -2.27
CA VAL A 258 7.86 -14.79 -3.32
C VAL A 258 6.93 -13.63 -2.96
N PRO A 259 6.86 -12.55 -3.76
CA PRO A 259 5.97 -11.43 -3.48
C PRO A 259 4.51 -11.84 -3.63
N TYR A 260 3.61 -11.11 -2.96
CA TYR A 260 2.18 -11.19 -3.28
C TYR A 260 1.97 -10.62 -4.68
N ARG A 261 1.33 -11.41 -5.56
CA ARG A 261 0.98 -11.00 -6.92
C ARG A 261 -0.51 -10.71 -6.98
N LEU A 262 -0.88 -9.44 -6.99
CA LEU A 262 -2.28 -9.02 -7.06
C LEU A 262 -2.65 -8.65 -8.50
N GLU A 263 -3.69 -9.28 -9.03
CA GLU A 263 -4.25 -8.96 -10.34
C GLU A 263 -5.25 -7.81 -10.21
N ARG A 264 -5.24 -6.90 -11.17
CA ARG A 264 -6.19 -5.79 -11.21
C ARG A 264 -7.60 -6.33 -11.45
N VAL A 265 -8.51 -5.96 -10.56
CA VAL A 265 -9.93 -6.28 -10.63
C VAL A 265 -10.72 -5.14 -11.27
N SER A 266 -10.40 -3.90 -10.87
CA SER A 266 -11.11 -2.71 -11.33
C SER A 266 -10.17 -1.49 -11.44
N THR A 267 -10.62 -0.46 -12.15
CA THR A 267 -10.04 0.89 -12.11
C THR A 267 -11.02 1.86 -11.46
N ILE A 268 -10.54 2.76 -10.61
CA ILE A 268 -11.31 3.87 -10.05
C ILE A 268 -10.78 5.17 -10.65
N ARG A 269 -11.63 5.95 -11.31
CA ARG A 269 -11.28 7.21 -11.98
C ARG A 269 -12.28 8.29 -11.57
N LYS A 270 -11.85 9.55 -11.56
CA LYS A 270 -12.79 10.67 -11.56
C LYS A 270 -13.45 10.70 -12.93
N ASP A 271 -14.77 10.77 -13.00
CA ASP A 271 -15.47 11.08 -14.23
C ASP A 271 -15.04 12.49 -14.64
N GLY A 272 -14.00 12.54 -15.48
CA GLY A 272 -13.74 13.71 -16.29
C GLY A 272 -14.91 13.78 -17.26
N GLY A 273 -15.91 14.62 -16.94
CA GLY A 273 -16.73 15.18 -18.00
C GLY A 273 -15.75 15.61 -19.08
N GLY A 274 -15.83 14.97 -20.25
CA GLY A 274 -14.72 14.89 -21.20
C GLY A 274 -14.13 16.26 -21.51
N ASP A 275 -12.94 16.27 -22.12
CA ASP A 275 -12.11 17.43 -22.50
C ASP A 275 -12.81 18.53 -23.34
N GLY A 276 -14.14 18.55 -23.40
CA GLY A 276 -14.96 19.70 -23.72
C GLY A 276 -14.62 20.89 -22.82
N ASP A 277 -13.82 21.76 -23.41
CA ASP A 277 -13.50 23.17 -23.14
C ASP A 277 -14.74 24.07 -22.91
N GLY A 278 -15.69 23.61 -22.09
CA GLY A 278 -16.97 24.23 -21.82
C GLY A 278 -16.97 24.84 -20.44
N GLY A 279 -16.43 26.05 -20.32
CA GLY A 279 -16.45 26.87 -19.11
C GLY A 279 -17.86 26.98 -18.51
N GLY A 280 -18.10 26.20 -17.45
CA GLY A 280 -19.35 26.23 -16.70
C GLY A 280 -19.09 25.90 -15.24
N GLY A 281 -18.76 26.92 -14.45
CA GLY A 281 -18.41 26.85 -13.03
C GLY A 281 -19.54 26.40 -12.10
N GLY A 282 -19.95 25.13 -12.21
CA GLY A 282 -20.76 24.44 -11.21
C GLY A 282 -19.87 23.52 -10.38
N GLY A 283 -19.68 23.83 -9.10
CA GLY A 283 -18.88 23.05 -8.14
C GLY A 283 -19.47 21.68 -7.75
N GLY A 284 -20.03 20.93 -8.70
CA GLY A 284 -20.33 19.52 -8.52
C GLY A 284 -19.01 18.76 -8.58
N GLY A 285 -18.53 18.25 -7.43
CA GLY A 285 -17.33 17.43 -7.38
C GLY A 285 -17.43 16.28 -8.38
N ALA A 286 -16.39 16.07 -9.19
CA ALA A 286 -16.35 14.97 -10.14
C ALA A 286 -16.56 13.64 -9.40
N LEU A 287 -17.64 12.94 -9.75
CA LEU A 287 -17.97 11.65 -9.14
C LEU A 287 -16.88 10.63 -9.50
N LEU A 288 -16.47 9.83 -8.53
CA LEU A 288 -15.62 8.69 -8.81
C LEU A 288 -16.45 7.58 -9.47
N GLN A 289 -15.91 7.00 -10.53
CA GLN A 289 -16.46 5.82 -11.20
C GLN A 289 -15.51 4.64 -11.01
N ARG A 290 -16.08 3.50 -10.63
CA ARG A 290 -15.42 2.19 -10.62
C ARG A 290 -15.80 1.44 -11.89
N ARG A 291 -14.79 0.92 -12.61
CA ARG A 291 -14.97 0.06 -13.78
C ARG A 291 -14.25 -1.27 -13.57
N VAL A 292 -14.99 -2.37 -13.58
CA VAL A 292 -14.42 -3.72 -13.55
C VAL A 292 -13.66 -3.98 -14.85
N VAL A 293 -12.43 -4.48 -14.73
CA VAL A 293 -11.57 -4.86 -15.85
C VAL A 293 -11.24 -6.35 -15.87
N ASN A 294 -11.39 -7.04 -14.72
CA ASN A 294 -11.26 -8.49 -14.62
C ASN A 294 -12.53 -9.09 -13.99
N PRO A 295 -13.48 -9.58 -14.81
CA PRO A 295 -14.74 -10.13 -14.31
C PRO A 295 -14.56 -11.42 -13.49
N ASP A 296 -13.50 -12.19 -13.70
CA ASP A 296 -13.26 -13.44 -12.94
C ASP A 296 -12.97 -13.20 -11.45
N LEU A 297 -12.56 -11.96 -11.12
CA LEU A 297 -12.24 -11.50 -9.78
C LEU A 297 -13.24 -10.47 -9.23
N GLU A 298 -14.27 -10.07 -9.98
CA GLU A 298 -15.19 -8.99 -9.56
C GLU A 298 -15.88 -9.30 -8.23
N TRP A 299 -16.13 -10.58 -7.97
CA TRP A 299 -16.68 -11.07 -6.71
C TRP A 299 -15.83 -10.69 -5.48
N THR A 300 -14.58 -10.27 -5.63
CA THR A 300 -13.71 -9.88 -4.51
C THR A 300 -13.91 -8.42 -4.06
N ILE A 301 -14.62 -7.61 -4.86
CA ILE A 301 -14.84 -6.18 -4.61
C ILE A 301 -15.81 -5.96 -3.44
N GLY A 302 -16.83 -6.81 -3.30
CA GLY A 302 -17.83 -6.66 -2.25
C GLY A 302 -19.12 -7.44 -2.48
N PRO A 303 -20.08 -7.34 -1.54
CA PRO A 303 -21.34 -8.08 -1.59
C PRO A 303 -22.22 -7.73 -2.79
N ASP A 304 -22.12 -6.52 -3.34
CA ASP A 304 -22.92 -6.10 -4.50
C ASP A 304 -22.46 -6.75 -5.83
N PHE A 305 -21.29 -7.39 -5.83
CA PHE A 305 -20.66 -8.01 -7.00
C PHE A 305 -20.67 -9.55 -6.95
N ARG A 306 -21.42 -10.16 -6.02
CA ARG A 306 -21.46 -11.62 -5.86
C ARG A 306 -22.72 -12.09 -5.16
N THR A 307 -22.98 -13.39 -5.26
CA THR A 307 -23.90 -14.05 -4.31
C THR A 307 -23.14 -14.66 -3.14
N ALA A 308 -23.85 -14.98 -2.05
CA ALA A 308 -23.26 -15.67 -0.90
C ALA A 308 -22.73 -17.07 -1.30
N GLU A 309 -23.45 -17.78 -2.16
CA GLU A 309 -23.07 -19.13 -2.61
C GLU A 309 -21.79 -19.12 -3.46
N GLU A 310 -21.64 -18.11 -4.32
CA GLU A 310 -20.42 -17.92 -5.10
C GLU A 310 -19.23 -17.66 -4.18
N TYR A 311 -19.39 -16.73 -3.24
CA TYR A 311 -18.36 -16.38 -2.27
C TYR A 311 -17.90 -17.61 -1.49
N ASP A 312 -18.84 -18.38 -0.93
CA ASP A 312 -18.54 -19.60 -0.18
C ASP A 312 -17.86 -20.68 -1.04
N ARG A 313 -18.26 -20.80 -2.31
CA ARG A 313 -17.60 -21.72 -3.26
C ARG A 313 -16.15 -21.28 -3.54
N LYS A 314 -15.91 -20.00 -3.83
CA LYS A 314 -14.58 -19.47 -4.12
C LYS A 314 -13.65 -19.58 -2.91
N LEU A 315 -14.15 -19.30 -1.70
CA LEU A 315 -13.38 -19.47 -0.47
C LEU A 315 -13.05 -20.93 -0.18
N ARG A 316 -13.98 -21.86 -0.39
CA ARG A 316 -13.69 -23.29 -0.20
C ARG A 316 -12.57 -23.78 -1.12
N ALA A 317 -12.49 -23.26 -2.35
CA ALA A 317 -11.45 -23.62 -3.29
C ALA A 317 -10.03 -23.21 -2.82
N ILE A 318 -9.91 -22.24 -1.92
CA ILE A 318 -8.63 -21.78 -1.34
C ILE A 318 -8.41 -22.24 0.11
N GLY A 319 -9.20 -23.22 0.59
CA GLY A 319 -9.09 -23.77 1.95
C GLY A 319 -9.92 -23.04 3.02
N GLY A 320 -10.77 -22.09 2.62
CA GLY A 320 -11.64 -21.31 3.51
C GLY A 320 -11.04 -19.97 3.95
N PRO A 321 -11.65 -19.28 4.94
CA PRO A 321 -11.24 -17.94 5.36
C PRO A 321 -9.87 -17.89 6.05
N SER A 322 -9.06 -16.88 5.71
CA SER A 322 -7.69 -16.67 6.22
C SER A 322 -7.57 -16.40 7.73
N VAL A 323 -8.66 -16.11 8.47
CA VAL A 323 -8.61 -15.78 9.91
C VAL A 323 -8.44 -17.00 10.84
N LYS A 324 -8.62 -18.23 10.34
CA LYS A 324 -8.51 -19.43 11.19
C LYS A 324 -7.09 -19.70 11.75
N THR A 325 -6.06 -19.01 11.26
CA THR A 325 -4.65 -19.29 11.60
C THR A 325 -4.08 -18.47 12.78
N ASN A 326 -4.83 -17.54 13.38
CA ASN A 326 -4.22 -16.43 14.12
C ASN A 326 -4.31 -16.42 15.66
N LYS A 327 -4.71 -17.51 16.33
CA LYS A 327 -4.95 -17.46 17.80
C LYS A 327 -4.07 -18.35 18.68
N ARG A 328 -3.16 -19.16 18.14
CA ARG A 328 -2.29 -20.01 18.95
C ARG A 328 -0.84 -19.82 18.52
N ASN A 329 -0.02 -19.25 19.41
CA ASN A 329 1.40 -19.59 19.64
C ASN A 329 2.45 -18.48 19.61
N ILE A 330 2.18 -17.24 19.20
CA ILE A 330 3.28 -16.25 19.08
C ILE A 330 3.83 -15.78 20.44
N TYR A 331 3.10 -15.90 21.56
CA TYR A 331 3.53 -15.33 22.85
C TYR A 331 3.56 -16.30 24.03
N LYS A 332 3.68 -17.62 23.81
CA LYS A 332 4.16 -18.49 24.88
C LYS A 332 5.69 -18.44 24.88
N SER A 333 6.25 -17.31 25.29
CA SER A 333 7.65 -17.24 25.68
C SER A 333 7.80 -17.96 27.01
N ASP A 334 8.61 -19.02 27.00
CA ASP A 334 9.05 -19.79 28.15
C ASP A 334 9.52 -18.86 29.28
N GLY A 335 8.71 -18.75 30.33
CA GLY A 335 8.93 -17.77 31.39
C GLY A 335 8.23 -18.10 32.71
N ASP A 336 7.76 -19.32 32.90
CA ASP A 336 7.45 -19.85 34.24
C ASP A 336 8.52 -20.89 34.56
N GLY A 337 9.71 -20.40 34.90
CA GLY A 337 10.70 -21.18 35.63
C GLY A 337 10.12 -21.44 37.01
N ASP A 338 9.61 -22.66 37.20
CA ASP A 338 9.18 -23.18 38.49
C ASP A 338 10.24 -22.90 39.55
N GLY A 339 9.84 -22.08 40.53
CA GLY A 339 10.63 -21.82 41.72
C GLY A 339 10.87 -23.12 42.46
N ASP A 340 12.14 -23.47 42.54
CA ASP A 340 12.70 -24.51 43.41
C ASP A 340 12.32 -24.18 44.87
N GLY A 341 11.35 -24.93 45.43
CA GLY A 341 10.94 -24.83 46.81
C GLY A 341 11.96 -25.49 47.75
N PRO A 342 12.26 -24.92 48.92
CA PRO A 342 13.35 -25.40 49.75
C PRO A 342 12.99 -26.72 50.45
N ALA A 343 13.98 -27.62 50.49
CA ALA A 343 14.01 -28.78 51.37
C ALA A 343 13.84 -28.36 52.84
N GLY A 344 12.85 -28.92 53.52
CA GLY A 344 12.55 -28.59 54.91
C GLY A 344 11.76 -29.66 55.67
N LYS A 345 12.52 -30.64 56.18
CA LYS A 345 12.24 -31.58 57.30
C LYS A 345 11.24 -32.72 57.12
#